data_AF-A0A4Q2X5M6-F1
#
_entry.id   AF-A0A4Q2X5M6-F1
#
_cell.length_a   1.000
_cell.length_b   1.000
_cell.length_c   1.000
_cell.angle_alpha   90.00
_cell.angle_beta   90.00
_cell.angle_gamma   90.00
#
_symmetry.space_group_name_H-M   'P 1'
#
loop_
_entity.id
_entity.type
_entity.pdbx_description
1 polymer ?
#
loop_
_entity_poly.entity_id
_entity_poly.type
_entity_poly.pdbx_seq_one_letter_code
_entity_poly.pdbx_strand_id
1 'polypeptide(L)'
;KLTRALDQLDHHLGSQLATFTHPVLGRSTMNVGVIRGGSRPNIVPDRAEAEIDIRITPALAAAGGALKLLGETIEFHALPVEIVNPHENPPMETDPDHPVIRALLATDSRTKLAGAPWFSDAAHLSDGGIPSICIGPGSIDQAHTIDEFIRISDLREGAEFFSAFIAGLKRG
;
A
#
# COMPACT_ATOMS: atom_id res chain seq x y z
N LYS A 1 9.13 24.76 -13.05
CA LYS A 1 10.13 24.26 -12.08
C LYS A 1 9.66 22.94 -11.50
N LEU A 2 8.51 22.91 -10.82
CA LEU A 2 7.88 21.66 -10.34
C LEU A 2 7.69 20.61 -11.43
N THR A 3 7.08 20.95 -12.57
CA THR A 3 6.83 19.98 -13.65
C THR A 3 8.09 19.30 -14.17
N ARG A 4 9.22 20.03 -14.26
CA ARG A 4 10.52 19.45 -14.63
C ARG A 4 11.09 18.57 -13.52
N ALA A 5 10.90 18.95 -12.26
CA ALA A 5 11.32 18.11 -11.14
C ALA A 5 10.53 16.80 -11.11
N LEU A 6 9.20 16.85 -11.31
CA LEU A 6 8.35 15.67 -11.40
C LEU A 6 8.76 14.76 -12.57
N ASP A 7 9.05 15.33 -13.73
CA ASP A 7 9.56 14.57 -14.89
C ASP A 7 10.89 13.87 -14.58
N GLN A 8 11.82 14.55 -13.91
CA GLN A 8 13.08 13.93 -13.49
C GLN A 8 12.88 12.84 -12.43
N LEU A 9 11.98 13.06 -11.46
CA LEU A 9 11.62 12.04 -10.48
C LEU A 9 10.98 10.83 -11.17
N ASP A 10 10.04 11.03 -12.09
CA ASP A 10 9.37 9.93 -12.79
C ASP A 10 10.35 9.03 -13.55
N HIS A 11 11.34 9.63 -14.22
CA HIS A 11 12.36 8.87 -14.92
C HIS A 11 13.37 8.20 -13.97
N HIS A 12 14.01 8.98 -13.08
CA HIS A 12 15.09 8.45 -12.25
C HIS A 12 14.55 7.57 -11.12
N LEU A 13 13.73 8.14 -10.25
CA LEU A 13 13.14 7.44 -9.11
C LEU A 13 12.22 6.32 -9.59
N GLY A 14 11.41 6.54 -10.64
CA GLY A 14 10.57 5.49 -11.21
C GLY A 14 11.37 4.28 -11.71
N SER A 15 12.53 4.50 -12.35
CA SER A 15 13.41 3.41 -12.79
C SER A 15 14.03 2.63 -11.61
N GLN A 16 14.43 3.33 -10.55
CA GLN A 16 14.94 2.71 -9.33
C GLN A 16 13.85 1.93 -8.60
N LEU A 17 12.67 2.51 -8.41
CA LEU A 17 11.51 1.85 -7.79
C LEU A 17 11.14 0.55 -8.50
N ALA A 18 11.22 0.52 -9.84
CA ALA A 18 10.91 -0.66 -10.63
C ALA A 18 11.84 -1.86 -10.36
N THR A 19 13.01 -1.64 -9.74
CA THR A 19 13.94 -2.70 -9.33
C THR A 19 13.54 -3.40 -8.03
N PHE A 20 12.69 -2.77 -7.21
CA PHE A 20 12.19 -3.36 -5.97
C PHE A 20 10.92 -4.15 -6.27
N THR A 21 11.10 -5.46 -6.42
CA THR A 21 10.04 -6.41 -6.81
C THR A 21 9.65 -7.35 -5.69
N HIS A 22 8.39 -7.79 -5.71
CA HIS A 22 7.83 -8.80 -4.83
C HIS A 22 6.99 -9.79 -5.67
N PRO A 23 7.05 -11.12 -5.43
CA PRO A 23 6.35 -12.11 -6.25
C PRO A 23 4.83 -11.90 -6.36
N VAL A 24 4.21 -11.34 -5.31
CA VAL A 24 2.76 -11.14 -5.25
C VAL A 24 2.34 -9.69 -5.52
N LEU A 25 3.14 -8.71 -5.08
CA LEU A 25 2.78 -7.28 -5.19
C LEU A 25 3.29 -6.63 -6.47
N GLY A 26 4.12 -7.35 -7.25
CA GLY A 26 4.81 -6.80 -8.39
C GLY A 26 5.93 -5.86 -7.98
N ARG A 27 6.10 -4.76 -8.71
CA ARG A 27 7.15 -3.77 -8.46
C ARG A 27 6.63 -2.57 -7.68
N SER A 28 7.54 -1.88 -6.98
CA SER A 28 7.25 -0.56 -6.42
C SER A 28 6.98 0.43 -7.56
N THR A 29 6.01 1.33 -7.35
CA THR A 29 5.58 2.31 -8.37
C THR A 29 5.40 3.67 -7.74
N MET A 30 5.48 4.72 -8.56
CA MET A 30 5.14 6.09 -8.18
C MET A 30 3.98 6.57 -9.04
N ASN A 31 3.07 7.31 -8.43
CA ASN A 31 1.96 7.97 -9.10
C ASN A 31 1.88 9.43 -8.64
N VAL A 32 1.87 10.36 -9.59
CA VAL A 32 1.59 11.77 -9.30
C VAL A 32 0.07 11.96 -9.35
N GLY A 33 -0.58 11.89 -8.18
CA GLY A 33 -2.04 11.92 -8.09
C GLY A 33 -2.62 13.34 -8.20
N VAL A 34 -1.86 14.34 -7.75
CA VAL A 34 -2.34 15.73 -7.72
C VAL A 34 -1.23 16.69 -8.09
N ILE A 35 -1.56 17.73 -8.86
CA ILE A 35 -0.68 18.86 -9.17
C ILE A 35 -1.49 20.15 -9.06
N ARG A 36 -0.98 21.15 -8.33
CA ARG A 36 -1.61 22.47 -8.17
C ARG A 36 -0.58 23.57 -8.34
N GLY A 37 -0.98 24.70 -8.91
CA GLY A 37 -0.13 25.89 -8.99
C GLY A 37 -0.61 26.92 -10.00
N GLY A 38 -0.38 28.19 -9.68
CA GLY A 38 -0.76 29.31 -10.54
C GLY A 38 -2.24 29.66 -10.50
N SER A 39 -2.54 30.83 -11.05
CA SER A 39 -3.90 31.38 -11.12
C SER A 39 -4.24 31.89 -12.51
N ARG A 40 -3.23 32.25 -13.31
CA ARG A 40 -3.35 32.75 -14.69
C ARG A 40 -2.18 32.26 -15.53
N PRO A 41 -2.35 32.01 -16.84
CA PRO A 41 -1.30 31.47 -17.69
C PRO A 41 -0.12 32.42 -17.95
N ASN A 42 -0.32 33.73 -17.79
CA ASN A 42 0.69 34.76 -18.03
C ASN A 42 1.35 35.31 -16.75
N ILE A 43 1.13 34.66 -15.60
CA ILE A 43 1.74 35.02 -14.32
C ILE A 43 2.54 33.82 -13.81
N VAL A 44 3.80 34.06 -13.42
CA VAL A 44 4.61 33.04 -12.78
C VAL A 44 4.03 32.78 -11.37
N PRO A 45 3.68 31.53 -11.02
CA PRO A 45 3.17 31.22 -9.69
C PRO A 45 4.21 31.47 -8.61
N ASP A 46 3.73 31.93 -7.45
CA ASP A 46 4.48 32.00 -6.20
C ASP A 46 4.64 30.62 -5.53
N ARG A 47 3.64 29.74 -5.68
CA ARG A 47 3.67 28.34 -5.21
C ARG A 47 3.14 27.37 -6.27
N ALA A 48 3.79 26.21 -6.33
CA ALA A 48 3.29 25.03 -7.02
C ALA A 48 3.62 23.80 -6.17
N GLU A 49 2.71 22.84 -6.13
CA GLU A 49 2.84 21.61 -5.34
C GLU A 49 2.31 20.41 -6.11
N ALA A 50 2.76 19.23 -5.69
CA ALA A 50 2.23 17.96 -6.15
C ALA A 50 2.17 16.97 -4.99
N GLU A 51 1.19 16.07 -5.06
CA GLU A 51 1.07 14.93 -4.15
C GLU A 51 1.42 13.67 -4.94
N ILE A 52 2.39 12.93 -4.43
CA ILE A 52 2.86 11.67 -5.02
C ILE A 52 2.57 10.51 -4.08
N ASP A 53 2.10 9.41 -4.65
CA ASP A 53 1.86 8.14 -3.96
C ASP A 53 2.92 7.15 -4.44
N ILE A 54 3.67 6.56 -3.50
CA ILE A 54 4.67 5.53 -3.81
C ILE A 54 4.22 4.22 -3.16
N ARG A 55 4.04 3.18 -4.00
CA ARG A 55 3.72 1.84 -3.52
C ARG A 55 4.98 1.14 -3.06
N ILE A 56 5.03 0.80 -1.78
CA ILE A 56 6.20 0.22 -1.13
C ILE A 56 6.10 -1.30 -1.08
N THR A 57 7.10 -1.97 -1.62
CA THR A 57 7.29 -3.42 -1.45
C THR A 57 8.17 -3.71 -0.23
N PRO A 58 8.14 -4.94 0.32
CA PRO A 58 9.08 -5.37 1.38
C PRO A 58 10.55 -5.11 1.03
N ALA A 59 10.93 -5.34 -0.23
CA ALA A 59 12.28 -5.07 -0.71
C ALA A 59 12.67 -3.57 -0.64
N LEU A 60 11.74 -2.67 -0.98
CA LEU A 60 11.97 -1.23 -0.87
C LEU A 60 12.06 -0.78 0.59
N ALA A 61 11.17 -1.27 1.45
CA ALA A 61 11.23 -0.98 2.88
C ALA A 61 12.58 -1.41 3.49
N ALA A 62 13.06 -2.62 3.15
CA ALA A 62 14.35 -3.13 3.60
C ALA A 62 15.56 -2.29 3.10
N ALA A 63 15.42 -1.57 1.99
CA ALA A 63 16.46 -0.67 1.46
C ALA A 63 16.47 0.73 2.12
N GLY A 64 15.55 0.97 3.05
CA GLY A 64 15.42 2.23 3.80
C GLY A 64 14.22 3.09 3.40
N GLY A 65 13.28 2.55 2.62
CA GLY A 65 12.01 3.20 2.34
C GLY A 65 12.02 4.13 1.12
N ALA A 66 10.83 4.59 0.75
CA ALA A 66 10.61 5.47 -0.40
C ALA A 66 11.07 6.89 -0.11
N LEU A 67 10.89 7.39 1.12
CA LEU A 67 11.28 8.75 1.51
C LEU A 67 12.79 8.96 1.39
N LYS A 68 13.58 7.96 1.77
CA LYS A 68 15.04 7.99 1.60
C LYS A 68 15.43 8.13 0.13
N LEU A 69 14.92 7.25 -0.73
CA LEU A 69 15.22 7.31 -2.18
C LEU A 69 14.75 8.61 -2.83
N LEU A 70 13.58 9.11 -2.43
CA LEU A 70 13.06 10.39 -2.91
C LEU A 70 13.99 11.54 -2.54
N GLY A 71 14.43 11.59 -1.27
CA GLY A 71 15.39 12.59 -0.80
C GLY A 71 16.72 12.52 -1.53
N GLU A 72 17.29 11.32 -1.67
CA GLU A 72 18.54 11.07 -2.39
C GLU A 72 18.43 11.51 -3.87
N THR A 73 17.29 11.25 -4.52
CA THR A 73 17.06 11.65 -5.92
C THR A 73 16.95 13.17 -6.06
N ILE A 74 16.26 13.84 -5.13
CA ILE A 74 16.13 15.31 -5.10
C ILE A 74 17.51 15.95 -4.95
N GLU A 75 18.33 15.43 -4.03
CA GLU A 75 19.68 15.93 -3.79
C GLU A 75 20.61 15.67 -4.99
N PHE A 76 20.60 14.44 -5.52
CA PHE A 76 21.43 14.04 -6.66
C PHE A 76 21.22 14.92 -7.90
N HIS A 77 19.97 15.30 -8.17
CA HIS A 77 19.61 16.15 -9.30
C HIS A 77 19.53 17.65 -8.95
N ALA A 78 19.83 18.03 -7.71
CA ALA A 78 19.67 19.39 -7.20
C ALA A 78 18.28 19.99 -7.55
N LEU A 79 17.22 19.20 -7.38
CA LEU A 79 15.86 19.60 -7.75
C LEU A 79 15.38 20.73 -6.83
N PRO A 80 14.81 21.83 -7.37
CA PRO A 80 14.35 22.96 -6.57
C PRO A 80 12.95 22.70 -5.99
N VAL A 81 12.82 21.64 -5.21
CA VAL A 81 11.60 21.19 -4.54
C VAL A 81 11.91 20.78 -3.11
N GLU A 82 10.90 20.82 -2.25
CA GLU A 82 10.97 20.41 -0.85
C GLU A 82 9.91 19.35 -0.58
N ILE A 83 10.24 18.35 0.25
CA ILE A 83 9.27 17.37 0.73
C ILE A 83 8.57 17.96 1.96
N VAL A 84 7.25 18.09 1.91
CA VAL A 84 6.45 18.68 2.98
C VAL A 84 5.45 17.65 3.50
N ASN A 85 5.38 17.49 4.82
CA ASN A 85 4.50 16.55 5.52
C ASN A 85 4.56 15.11 4.95
N PRO A 86 5.75 14.50 4.80
CA PRO A 86 5.84 13.14 4.30
C PRO A 86 5.19 12.14 5.25
N HIS A 87 4.54 11.14 4.69
CA HIS A 87 4.06 9.97 5.40
C HIS A 87 4.52 8.70 4.69
N GLU A 88 5.04 7.76 5.45
CA GLU A 88 5.46 6.44 4.96
C GLU A 88 4.86 5.38 5.89
N ASN A 89 4.25 4.36 5.29
CA ASN A 89 3.64 3.26 6.03
C ASN A 89 4.41 1.96 5.76
N PRO A 90 4.54 1.07 6.77
CA PRO A 90 5.23 -0.19 6.59
C PRO A 90 4.47 -1.12 5.63
N PRO A 91 5.17 -1.98 4.87
CA PRO A 91 4.53 -3.12 4.21
C PRO A 91 4.10 -4.17 5.25
N MET A 92 3.17 -5.03 4.87
CA MET A 92 2.72 -6.14 5.71
C MET A 92 2.94 -7.46 4.99
N GLU A 93 3.67 -8.37 5.64
CA GLU A 93 3.84 -9.74 5.18
C GLU A 93 3.87 -10.67 6.41
N THR A 94 2.83 -11.49 6.54
CA THR A 94 2.75 -12.48 7.62
C THR A 94 3.12 -13.84 7.07
N ASP A 95 3.99 -14.56 7.79
CA ASP A 95 4.45 -15.90 7.41
C ASP A 95 3.24 -16.84 7.17
N PRO A 96 3.12 -17.45 5.97
CA PRO A 96 2.03 -18.38 5.66
C PRO A 96 2.01 -19.61 6.58
N ASP A 97 3.14 -19.96 7.20
CA ASP A 97 3.25 -21.07 8.13
C ASP A 97 2.87 -20.71 9.58
N HIS A 98 2.58 -19.43 9.85
CA HIS A 98 2.17 -19.00 11.18
C HIS A 98 0.90 -19.76 11.64
N PRO A 99 0.85 -20.23 12.91
CA PRO A 99 -0.26 -21.09 13.39
C PRO A 99 -1.66 -20.50 13.17
N VAL A 100 -1.82 -19.18 13.33
CA VAL A 100 -3.11 -18.51 13.10
C VAL A 100 -3.55 -18.56 11.64
N ILE A 101 -2.59 -18.44 10.70
CA ILE A 101 -2.85 -18.48 9.26
C ILE A 101 -3.26 -19.89 8.84
N ARG A 102 -2.53 -20.90 9.32
CA ARG A 102 -2.89 -22.30 9.09
C ARG A 102 -4.28 -22.64 9.65
N ALA A 103 -4.63 -22.12 10.83
CA ALA A 103 -5.96 -22.30 11.41
C ALA A 103 -7.08 -21.63 10.59
N LEU A 104 -6.83 -20.41 10.07
CA LEU A 104 -7.78 -19.72 9.19
C LEU A 104 -7.99 -20.48 7.87
N LEU A 105 -6.91 -20.93 7.23
CA LEU A 105 -6.98 -21.73 6.00
C LEU A 105 -7.71 -23.07 6.21
N ALA A 106 -7.58 -23.66 7.39
CA ALA A 106 -8.28 -24.91 7.74
C ALA A 106 -9.78 -24.70 8.04
N THR A 107 -10.23 -23.47 8.29
CA THR A 107 -11.63 -23.18 8.62
C THR A 107 -12.55 -23.33 7.41
N ASP A 108 -12.07 -22.95 6.22
CA ASP A 108 -12.78 -23.14 4.95
C ASP A 108 -11.79 -23.41 3.82
N SER A 109 -11.98 -24.52 3.12
CA SER A 109 -11.19 -24.93 1.95
C SER A 109 -11.15 -23.90 0.80
N ARG A 110 -12.09 -22.95 0.77
CA ARG A 110 -12.16 -21.87 -0.22
C ARG A 110 -11.22 -20.71 0.12
N THR A 111 -10.78 -20.59 1.37
CA THR A 111 -9.88 -19.52 1.83
C THR A 111 -8.51 -19.68 1.19
N LYS A 112 -7.97 -18.58 0.65
CA LYS A 112 -6.67 -18.55 -0.03
C LYS A 112 -5.86 -17.36 0.44
N LEU A 113 -4.55 -17.52 0.43
CA LEU A 113 -3.63 -16.42 0.63
C LEU A 113 -3.61 -15.54 -0.62
N ALA A 114 -3.54 -14.24 -0.40
CA ALA A 114 -3.41 -13.24 -1.44
C ALA A 114 -2.55 -12.10 -0.91
N GLY A 115 -1.87 -11.39 -1.82
CA GLY A 115 -1.30 -10.09 -1.55
C GLY A 115 -2.14 -9.03 -2.22
N ALA A 116 -2.12 -7.82 -1.68
CA ALA A 116 -2.96 -6.75 -2.16
C ALA A 116 -2.16 -5.45 -2.24
N PRO A 117 -2.15 -4.75 -3.40
CA PRO A 117 -1.36 -3.54 -3.61
C PRO A 117 -2.01 -2.28 -2.98
N TRP A 118 -2.69 -2.45 -1.85
CA TRP A 118 -3.34 -1.41 -1.08
C TRP A 118 -2.93 -1.50 0.39
N PHE A 119 -3.27 -0.46 1.15
CA PHE A 119 -2.85 -0.31 2.54
C PHE A 119 -3.98 -0.70 3.52
N SER A 120 -3.58 -1.19 4.69
CA SER A 120 -4.47 -1.44 5.84
C SER A 120 -3.71 -1.19 7.13
N ASP A 121 -4.39 -0.71 8.17
CA ASP A 121 -3.81 -0.46 9.49
C ASP A 121 -3.22 -1.71 10.15
N ALA A 122 -3.61 -2.91 9.68
CA ALA A 122 -3.00 -4.18 10.06
C ALA A 122 -1.46 -4.19 9.84
N ALA A 123 -0.96 -3.39 8.89
CA ALA A 123 0.48 -3.24 8.67
C ALA A 123 1.20 -2.66 9.88
N HIS A 124 0.61 -1.68 10.58
CA HIS A 124 1.19 -1.12 11.80
C HIS A 124 1.21 -2.13 12.95
N LEU A 125 0.18 -2.98 13.06
CA LEU A 125 0.16 -4.06 14.05
C LEU A 125 1.25 -5.09 13.75
N SER A 126 1.41 -5.45 12.48
CA SER A 126 2.47 -6.35 12.02
C SER A 126 3.86 -5.80 12.28
N ASP A 127 4.10 -4.53 11.98
CA ASP A 127 5.35 -3.82 12.25
C ASP A 127 5.66 -3.75 13.76
N GLY A 128 4.61 -3.59 14.57
CA GLY A 128 4.66 -3.72 16.03
C GLY A 128 4.89 -5.13 16.57
N GLY A 129 5.10 -6.13 15.71
CA GLY A 129 5.40 -7.52 16.07
C GLY A 129 4.18 -8.40 16.32
N ILE A 130 2.97 -7.95 15.97
CA ILE A 130 1.73 -8.74 16.08
C ILE A 130 1.38 -9.32 14.71
N PRO A 131 1.49 -10.64 14.49
CA PRO A 131 1.13 -11.28 13.22
C PRO A 131 -0.31 -10.91 12.82
N SER A 132 -0.44 -10.24 11.68
CA SER A 132 -1.70 -9.59 11.26
C SER A 132 -2.04 -9.91 9.82
N ILE A 133 -3.34 -9.96 9.51
CA ILE A 133 -3.84 -10.14 8.14
C ILE A 133 -5.10 -9.31 7.93
N CYS A 134 -5.45 -9.10 6.67
CA CYS A 134 -6.75 -8.61 6.26
C CYS A 134 -7.57 -9.76 5.70
N ILE A 135 -8.77 -9.97 6.26
CA ILE A 135 -9.72 -10.99 5.79
C ILE A 135 -11.14 -10.47 6.03
N GLY A 136 -12.03 -10.71 5.07
CA GLY A 136 -13.43 -10.32 5.16
C GLY A 136 -14.28 -10.99 4.08
N PRO A 137 -15.60 -11.03 4.27
CA PRO A 137 -16.53 -11.56 3.28
C PRO A 137 -16.73 -10.60 2.10
N GLY A 138 -17.33 -11.11 1.02
CA GLY A 138 -17.61 -10.34 -0.19
C GLY A 138 -16.45 -10.41 -1.18
N SER A 139 -16.39 -9.43 -2.09
CA SER A 139 -15.29 -9.29 -3.05
C SER A 139 -14.61 -7.94 -2.85
N ILE A 140 -13.28 -7.95 -2.84
CA ILE A 140 -12.48 -6.73 -2.82
C ILE A 140 -12.71 -5.87 -4.08
N ASP A 141 -13.12 -6.49 -5.19
CA ASP A 141 -13.43 -5.78 -6.44
C ASP A 141 -14.61 -4.81 -6.30
N GLN A 142 -15.45 -4.98 -5.26
CA GLN A 142 -16.59 -4.11 -4.98
C GLN A 142 -16.23 -2.90 -4.13
N ALA A 143 -15.08 -2.92 -3.45
CA ALA A 143 -14.64 -1.83 -2.58
C ALA A 143 -14.32 -0.56 -3.40
N HIS A 144 -14.72 0.61 -2.90
CA HIS A 144 -14.49 1.93 -3.54
C HIS A 144 -15.10 2.06 -4.95
N THR A 145 -16.16 1.30 -5.24
CA THR A 145 -16.95 1.47 -6.46
C THR A 145 -18.12 2.42 -6.21
N ILE A 146 -18.74 2.95 -7.28
CA ILE A 146 -19.86 3.91 -7.17
C ILE A 146 -21.04 3.29 -6.39
N ASP A 147 -21.36 2.04 -6.71
CA ASP A 147 -22.44 1.28 -6.08
C ASP A 147 -21.89 0.23 -5.11
N GLU A 148 -21.02 0.63 -4.16
CA GLU A 148 -20.41 -0.29 -3.19
C GLU A 148 -21.50 -1.11 -2.43
N PHE A 149 -21.39 -2.45 -2.46
CA PHE A 149 -22.33 -3.35 -1.80
C PHE A 149 -21.67 -4.65 -1.31
N ILE A 150 -22.39 -5.40 -0.50
CA ILE A 150 -22.09 -6.81 -0.20
C ILE A 150 -23.37 -7.62 -0.31
N ARG A 151 -23.31 -8.85 -0.86
CA ARG A 151 -24.48 -9.72 -0.87
C ARG A 151 -24.80 -10.17 0.55
N ILE A 152 -26.08 -10.24 0.89
CA ILE A 152 -26.53 -10.75 2.20
C ILE A 152 -26.02 -12.19 2.43
N SER A 153 -25.93 -13.00 1.37
CA SER A 153 -25.35 -14.35 1.46
C SER A 153 -23.87 -14.31 1.88
N ASP A 154 -23.06 -13.45 1.25
CA ASP A 154 -21.63 -13.34 1.56
C ASP A 154 -21.43 -12.88 3.01
N LEU A 155 -22.26 -11.94 3.48
CA LEU A 155 -22.22 -11.48 4.85
C LEU A 155 -22.54 -12.60 5.85
N ARG A 156 -23.54 -13.44 5.54
CA ARG A 156 -23.89 -14.63 6.36
C ARG A 156 -22.77 -15.66 6.35
N GLU A 157 -22.21 -15.97 5.17
CA GLU A 157 -21.08 -16.89 5.04
C GLU A 157 -19.86 -16.39 5.82
N GLY A 158 -19.59 -15.08 5.81
CA GLY A 158 -18.53 -14.47 6.61
C GLY A 158 -18.76 -14.63 8.12
N ALA A 159 -19.99 -14.41 8.59
CA ALA A 159 -20.33 -14.59 10.00
C ALA A 159 -20.18 -16.06 10.44
N GLU A 160 -20.61 -17.01 9.60
CA GLU A 160 -20.43 -18.45 9.83
C GLU A 160 -18.95 -18.83 9.85
N PHE A 161 -18.16 -18.33 8.89
CA PHE A 161 -16.72 -18.54 8.82
C PHE A 161 -16.01 -18.07 10.10
N PHE A 162 -16.22 -16.81 10.51
CA PHE A 162 -15.57 -16.29 11.71
C PHE A 162 -16.04 -16.99 12.99
N SER A 163 -17.32 -17.37 13.06
CA SER A 163 -17.84 -18.15 14.19
C SER A 163 -17.19 -19.53 14.27
N ALA A 164 -17.04 -20.22 13.15
CA ALA A 164 -16.38 -21.51 13.07
C ALA A 164 -14.88 -21.41 13.42
N PHE A 165 -14.20 -20.38 12.90
CA PHE A 165 -12.80 -20.10 13.23
C PHE A 165 -12.62 -19.92 14.74
N ILE A 166 -13.39 -19.01 15.36
CA ILE A 166 -13.30 -18.72 16.79
C ILE A 166 -13.64 -19.95 17.64
N ALA A 167 -14.67 -20.72 17.26
CA ALA A 167 -15.05 -21.95 17.96
C ALA A 167 -13.96 -23.05 17.84
N GLY A 168 -13.21 -23.05 16.74
CA GLY A 168 -12.11 -23.98 16.49
C GLY A 168 -10.80 -23.62 17.20
N LEU A 169 -10.65 -22.38 17.68
CA LEU A 169 -9.50 -21.99 18.49
C LEU A 169 -9.56 -22.72 19.84
N LYS A 170 -8.60 -23.63 20.07
CA LYS A 170 -8.45 -24.29 21.37
C LYS A 170 -8.25 -23.21 22.43
N ARG A 171 -9.09 -23.21 23.47
CA ARG A 171 -8.77 -22.50 24.72
C ARG A 171 -7.52 -23.20 25.29
N GLY A 172 -6.39 -22.50 25.24
CA GLY A 172 -5.19 -22.90 25.97
C GLY A 172 -5.44 -22.92 27.47
#